data_AF-A0A934CZ35-F1
#
_entry.id   AF-A0A934CZ35-F1
#
_cell.length_a   1.000
_cell.length_b   1.000
_cell.length_c   1.000
_cell.angle_alpha   90.00
_cell.angle_beta   90.00
_cell.angle_gamma   90.00
#
_symmetry.space_group_name_H-M   'P 1'
#
loop_
_entity.id
_entity.type
_entity.pdbx_description
1 polymer ?
#
loop_
_entity_poly.entity_id
_entity_poly.type
_entity_poly.pdbx_seq_one_letter_code
_entity_poly.pdbx_strand_id
1 'polypeptide(L)'
;MWKQSDAIQDVNKWTNWYEAWSYLKDLNIRKFAGYDDWRMPTLKEAENLYDASRERHVRDMDRFEIFIDPAFSPGGGYTTWTSSERPHGCAAIFYFRYGHVNSNHKEDITRDTVRAVRTLKPND
;
A
#
# COMPACT_ATOMS: atom_id res chain seq x y z
N MET A 1 8.88 8.90 -0.83
CA MET A 1 8.12 8.98 -2.09
C MET A 1 7.29 7.73 -2.27
N TRP A 2 6.03 7.87 -2.67
CA TRP A 2 5.13 6.75 -2.91
C TRP A 2 5.05 6.42 -4.39
N LYS A 3 4.84 5.14 -4.73
CA LYS A 3 4.49 4.74 -6.09
C LYS A 3 3.03 5.15 -6.37
N GLN A 4 2.78 5.66 -7.57
CA GLN A 4 1.47 6.21 -7.95
C GLN A 4 0.35 5.15 -8.00
N SER A 5 0.67 3.95 -8.49
CA SER A 5 -0.20 2.78 -8.47
C SER A 5 0.25 1.74 -7.45
N ASP A 6 -0.70 0.95 -6.95
CA ASP A 6 -0.46 -0.13 -6.01
C ASP A 6 -0.38 -1.52 -6.68
N ALA A 7 -0.15 -2.56 -5.88
CA ALA A 7 0.00 -3.93 -6.42
C ALA A 7 -1.26 -4.41 -7.16
N ILE A 8 -2.46 -4.18 -6.63
CA ILE A 8 -3.70 -4.61 -7.28
C ILE A 8 -3.89 -3.95 -8.66
N GLN A 9 -3.48 -2.69 -8.84
CA GLN A 9 -3.50 -2.03 -10.15
C GLN A 9 -2.50 -2.63 -11.14
N ASP A 10 -1.31 -3.00 -10.66
CA ASP A 10 -0.23 -3.47 -11.51
C ASP A 10 -0.36 -4.95 -11.90
N VAL A 11 -0.79 -5.80 -10.96
CA VAL A 11 -0.83 -7.26 -11.14
C VAL A 11 -2.24 -7.84 -11.21
N ASN A 12 -3.28 -7.01 -11.03
CA ASN A 12 -4.69 -7.41 -11.05
C ASN A 12 -5.00 -8.63 -10.16
N LYS A 13 -4.31 -8.71 -9.01
CA LYS A 13 -4.43 -9.79 -8.04
C LYS A 13 -4.32 -9.23 -6.61
N TRP A 14 -5.23 -9.67 -5.74
CA TRP A 14 -5.11 -9.43 -4.30
C TRP A 14 -3.99 -10.27 -3.72
N THR A 15 -3.22 -9.68 -2.82
CA THR A 15 -2.00 -10.29 -2.28
C THR A 15 -2.12 -10.50 -0.80
N ASN A 16 -1.70 -11.67 -0.31
CA ASN A 16 -1.36 -11.80 1.10
C ASN A 16 -0.06 -11.03 1.41
N TRP A 17 0.36 -11.03 2.68
CA TRP A 17 1.52 -10.23 3.11
C TRP A 17 2.83 -10.68 2.45
N TYR A 18 3.02 -11.98 2.22
CA TYR A 18 4.22 -12.53 1.58
C TYR A 18 4.25 -12.26 0.07
N GLU A 19 3.10 -12.32 -0.59
CA GLU A 19 2.96 -11.96 -2.00
C GLU A 19 3.19 -10.45 -2.20
N ALA A 20 2.75 -9.62 -1.26
CA ALA A 20 3.04 -8.19 -1.26
C ALA A 20 4.55 -7.91 -1.19
N TRP A 21 5.31 -8.66 -0.38
CA TRP A 21 6.78 -8.59 -0.38
C TRP A 21 7.40 -9.05 -1.70
N SER A 22 6.82 -10.07 -2.33
CA SER A 22 7.29 -10.56 -3.62
C SER A 22 7.09 -9.53 -4.73
N TYR A 23 5.94 -8.83 -4.75
CA TYR A 23 5.71 -7.69 -5.65
C TYR A 23 6.75 -6.57 -5.45
N LEU A 24 7.07 -6.21 -4.20
CA LEU A 24 8.10 -5.20 -3.91
C LEU A 24 9.50 -5.64 -4.37
N LYS A 25 9.84 -6.91 -4.17
CA LYS A 25 11.10 -7.49 -4.66
C LYS A 25 11.18 -7.41 -6.18
N ASP A 26 10.09 -7.69 -6.89
CA ASP A 26 10.02 -7.60 -8.34
C ASP A 26 10.17 -6.15 -8.84
N LEU A 27 9.57 -5.17 -8.15
CA LEU A 27 9.78 -3.75 -8.46
C LEU A 27 11.27 -3.39 -8.38
N ASN A 28 11.97 -3.89 -7.37
CA ASN A 28 13.39 -3.61 -7.16
C ASN A 28 14.29 -4.30 -8.20
N ILE A 29 14.02 -5.57 -8.50
CA ILE A 29 14.76 -6.33 -9.53
C ILE A 29 14.64 -5.64 -10.89
N ARG A 30 13.44 -5.15 -11.23
CA ARG A 30 13.17 -4.46 -12.49
C ARG A 30 13.62 -2.99 -12.49
N LYS A 31 14.13 -2.49 -11.36
CA LYS A 31 14.46 -1.08 -11.16
C LYS A 31 13.33 -0.15 -11.58
N PHE A 32 12.13 -0.39 -11.07
CA PHE A 32 10.96 0.41 -11.45
C PHE A 32 11.24 1.91 -11.21
N ALA A 33 10.99 2.72 -12.25
CA ALA A 33 11.32 4.14 -12.30
C ALA A 33 12.81 4.48 -12.03
N GLY A 34 13.72 3.53 -12.29
CA GLY A 34 15.16 3.68 -12.04
C GLY A 34 15.62 3.33 -10.63
N TYR A 35 14.72 2.90 -9.75
CA TYR A 35 14.99 2.69 -8.32
C TYR A 35 14.85 1.22 -7.88
N ASP A 36 15.64 0.82 -6.90
CA ASP A 36 15.72 -0.56 -6.36
C ASP A 36 15.51 -0.64 -4.83
N ASP A 37 14.97 0.42 -4.23
CA ASP A 37 14.72 0.56 -2.79
C ASP A 37 13.23 0.74 -2.45
N TRP A 38 12.34 0.21 -3.31
CA TRP A 38 10.92 0.07 -3.03
C TRP A 38 10.70 -0.89 -1.86
N ARG A 39 9.92 -0.47 -0.87
CA ARG A 39 9.63 -1.25 0.34
C ARG A 39 8.17 -1.17 0.71
N MET A 40 7.79 -2.07 1.62
CA MET A 40 6.50 -2.03 2.28
C MET A 40 6.45 -0.81 3.21
N PRO A 41 5.32 -0.09 3.28
CA PRO A 41 5.19 1.05 4.16
C PRO A 41 5.14 0.59 5.62
N THR A 42 5.62 1.45 6.51
CA THR A 42 5.33 1.31 7.94
C THR A 42 3.87 1.71 8.21
N LEU A 43 3.31 1.26 9.33
CA LEU A 43 1.97 1.68 9.74
C LEU A 43 1.85 3.21 9.83
N LYS A 44 2.89 3.88 10.37
CA LYS A 44 2.87 5.34 10.51
C LYS A 44 2.85 6.07 9.17
N GLU A 45 3.56 5.55 8.18
CA GLU A 45 3.53 6.11 6.81
C GLU A 45 2.15 5.94 6.18
N ALA A 46 1.51 4.77 6.36
CA ALA A 46 0.16 4.53 5.86
C ALA A 46 -0.88 5.44 6.54
N GLU A 47 -0.78 5.64 7.86
CA GLU A 47 -1.62 6.59 8.60
C GLU A 47 -1.45 8.02 8.08
N ASN A 48 -0.21 8.46 7.87
CA ASN A 48 0.08 9.81 7.39
C ASN A 48 -0.35 10.04 5.94
N LEU A 49 -0.55 8.96 5.16
CA LEU A 49 -1.06 9.06 3.80
C LEU A 49 -2.56 9.36 3.77
N TYR A 50 -3.29 8.98 4.82
CA TYR A 50 -4.72 9.20 4.92
C TYR A 50 -5.05 10.68 5.20
N ASP A 51 -5.95 11.23 4.40
CA ASP A 51 -6.48 12.57 4.60
C ASP A 51 -7.69 12.54 5.54
N ALA A 52 -7.44 12.86 6.81
CA ALA A 52 -8.49 12.91 7.83
C ALA A 52 -9.54 14.01 7.62
N SER A 53 -9.25 15.06 6.83
CA SER A 53 -10.24 16.08 6.45
C SER A 53 -11.27 15.54 5.47
N ARG A 54 -10.93 14.45 4.75
CA ARG A 54 -11.71 13.84 3.68
C ARG A 54 -11.98 14.76 2.48
N GLU A 55 -11.26 15.87 2.37
CA GLU A 55 -11.35 16.79 1.23
C GLU A 55 -10.70 16.20 -0.02
N ARG A 56 -9.53 15.58 0.14
CA ARG A 56 -8.82 14.88 -0.93
C ARG A 56 -9.20 13.41 -0.96
N HIS A 57 -9.55 12.93 -2.15
CA HIS A 57 -9.93 11.54 -2.35
C HIS A 57 -9.66 11.09 -3.78
N VAL A 58 -9.51 9.77 -3.94
CA VAL A 58 -9.62 9.07 -5.21
C VAL A 58 -10.62 7.93 -5.07
N ARG A 59 -11.06 7.36 -6.19
CA ARG A 59 -11.92 6.16 -6.16
C ARG A 59 -11.07 4.91 -6.24
N ASP A 60 -11.36 3.95 -5.37
CA ASP A 60 -10.78 2.61 -5.43
C ASP A 60 -11.39 1.75 -6.54
N MET A 61 -10.93 0.51 -6.67
CA MET A 61 -11.40 -0.43 -7.70
C MET A 61 -12.89 -0.80 -7.60
N ASP A 62 -13.50 -0.70 -6.41
CA ASP A 62 -14.94 -0.91 -6.22
C ASP A 62 -15.74 0.40 -6.40
N ARG A 63 -15.08 1.48 -6.83
CA ARG A 63 -15.62 2.84 -7.03
C ARG A 63 -16.04 3.56 -5.74
N PHE A 64 -15.57 3.09 -4.58
CA PHE A 64 -15.75 3.81 -3.32
C PHE A 64 -14.63 4.83 -3.10
N GLU A 65 -14.90 5.87 -2.31
CA GLU A 65 -13.92 6.89 -1.98
C GLU A 65 -12.88 6.36 -0.98
N ILE A 66 -11.62 6.61 -1.30
CA ILE A 66 -10.50 6.48 -0.38
C ILE A 66 -9.85 7.86 -0.23
N PHE A 67 -9.59 8.24 1.02
CA PHE A 67 -9.19 9.61 1.35
C PHE A 67 -7.67 9.71 1.34
N ILE A 68 -7.12 9.80 0.13
CA ILE A 68 -5.70 10.01 -0.16
C ILE A 68 -5.57 11.04 -1.28
N ASP A 69 -4.35 11.54 -1.50
CA ASP A 69 -4.10 12.60 -2.48
C ASP A 69 -4.49 12.20 -3.93
N PRO A 70 -5.13 13.09 -4.72
CA PRO A 70 -5.45 12.83 -6.13
C PRO A 70 -4.24 12.58 -7.05
N ALA A 71 -3.02 12.82 -6.58
CA ALA A 71 -1.81 12.42 -7.27
C ALA A 71 -1.72 10.90 -7.47
N PHE A 72 -2.40 10.08 -6.64
CA PHE A 72 -2.45 8.63 -6.80
C PHE A 72 -3.40 8.21 -7.94
N SER A 73 -3.07 7.10 -8.60
CA SER A 73 -3.90 6.57 -9.68
C SER A 73 -5.22 6.00 -9.11
N PRO A 74 -6.40 6.35 -9.66
CA PRO A 74 -7.67 5.76 -9.26
C PRO A 74 -7.72 4.27 -9.63
N GLY A 75 -8.63 3.52 -9.00
CA GLY A 75 -8.77 2.08 -9.19
C GLY A 75 -7.80 1.23 -8.36
N GLY A 76 -7.10 1.85 -7.39
CA GLY A 76 -6.30 1.13 -6.40
C GLY A 76 -7.15 0.34 -5.40
N GLY A 77 -6.48 -0.43 -4.55
CA GLY A 77 -7.09 -1.06 -3.39
C GLY A 77 -7.34 -0.06 -2.28
N TYR A 78 -8.29 -0.41 -1.42
CA TYR A 78 -8.70 0.40 -0.29
C TYR A 78 -7.92 0.14 1.00
N THR A 79 -6.99 -0.83 0.98
CA THR A 79 -6.05 -1.10 2.06
C THR A 79 -4.61 -0.99 1.61
N THR A 80 -3.69 -0.98 2.55
CA THR A 80 -2.29 -1.34 2.30
C THR A 80 -1.77 -2.23 3.42
N TRP A 81 -1.09 -3.31 3.05
CA TRP A 81 -0.20 -4.04 3.94
C TRP A 81 0.92 -3.11 4.44
N THR A 82 1.35 -3.37 5.67
CA THR A 82 2.45 -2.65 6.30
C THR A 82 3.50 -3.64 6.81
N SER A 83 4.72 -3.16 7.00
CA SER A 83 5.81 -3.95 7.58
C SER A 83 5.64 -4.20 9.09
N SER A 84 4.58 -3.68 9.71
CA SER A 84 4.32 -3.83 11.14
C SER A 84 3.69 -5.20 11.45
N GLU A 85 4.53 -6.17 11.77
CA GLU A 85 4.09 -7.50 12.22
C GLU A 85 3.35 -7.44 13.57
N ARG A 86 2.45 -8.41 13.78
CA ARG A 86 1.63 -8.56 14.98
C ARG A 86 1.69 -10.02 15.48
N PRO A 87 1.31 -10.29 16.74
CA PRO A 87 1.25 -11.66 17.26
C PRO A 87 0.38 -12.59 16.40
N HIS A 88 0.57 -13.90 16.58
CA HIS A 88 -0.23 -14.95 15.94
C HIS A 88 -0.17 -14.94 14.40
N GLY A 89 0.99 -14.64 13.83
CA GLY A 89 1.18 -14.69 12.37
C GLY A 89 0.48 -13.56 11.61
N CYS A 90 0.06 -12.49 12.30
CA CYS A 90 -0.62 -11.36 11.68
C CYS A 90 0.34 -10.22 11.30
N ALA A 91 -0.13 -9.32 10.45
CA ALA A 91 0.48 -8.02 10.21
C ALA A 91 -0.59 -6.92 10.19
N ALA A 92 -0.18 -5.69 10.44
CA ALA A 92 -1.07 -4.55 10.38
C ALA A 92 -1.38 -4.18 8.93
N ILE A 93 -2.65 -3.87 8.69
CA ILE A 93 -3.14 -3.26 7.46
C ILE A 93 -3.80 -1.92 7.79
N PHE A 94 -3.78 -0.98 6.85
CA PHE A 94 -4.44 0.31 7.03
C PHE A 94 -5.54 0.50 5.98
N TYR A 95 -6.74 0.91 6.39
CA TYR A 95 -7.89 1.15 5.52
C TYR A 95 -8.03 2.63 5.15
N PHE A 96 -7.92 2.95 3.87
CA PHE A 96 -8.06 4.32 3.37
C PHE A 96 -9.51 4.78 3.19
N ARG A 97 -10.49 3.86 3.20
CA ARG A 97 -11.92 4.22 3.24
C ARG A 97 -12.34 4.84 4.58
N TYR A 98 -11.68 4.41 5.65
CA TYR A 98 -12.14 4.61 7.02
C TYR A 98 -11.10 5.24 7.94
N GLY A 99 -9.83 5.28 7.56
CA GLY A 99 -8.76 5.89 8.34
C GLY A 99 -8.36 5.10 9.60
N HIS A 100 -8.47 3.77 9.59
CA HIS A 100 -8.10 2.95 10.74
C HIS A 100 -7.23 1.75 10.38
N VAL A 101 -6.48 1.29 11.38
CA VAL A 101 -5.66 0.10 11.32
C VAL A 101 -6.49 -1.15 11.66
N ASN A 102 -6.21 -2.25 10.97
CA ASN A 102 -6.67 -3.58 11.33
C ASN A 102 -5.50 -4.58 11.36
N SER A 103 -5.78 -5.83 11.71
CA SER A 103 -4.80 -6.91 11.74
C SER A 103 -5.31 -8.10 10.95
N ASN A 104 -4.59 -8.50 9.91
CA ASN A 104 -4.93 -9.66 9.10
C ASN A 104 -3.80 -10.70 9.18
N HIS A 105 -4.16 -11.97 9.05
CA HIS A 105 -3.19 -13.07 9.04
C HIS A 105 -2.32 -12.98 7.77
N LYS A 106 -1.01 -13.19 7.90
CA LYS A 106 -0.05 -12.95 6.81
C LYS A 106 -0.21 -13.91 5.62
N GLU A 107 -0.77 -15.09 5.86
CA GLU A 107 -0.95 -16.14 4.84
C GLU A 107 -2.28 -16.01 4.08
N ASP A 108 -3.27 -15.36 4.69
CA ASP A 108 -4.61 -15.29 4.13
C ASP A 108 -4.65 -14.34 2.94
N ILE A 109 -5.18 -14.83 1.81
CA ILE A 109 -5.47 -13.99 0.65
C ILE A 109 -6.84 -13.36 0.86
N THR A 110 -6.84 -12.25 1.58
CA THR A 110 -7.95 -11.32 1.73
C THR A 110 -7.93 -10.30 0.60
N ARG A 111 -8.94 -9.40 0.53
CA ARG A 111 -8.98 -8.29 -0.46
C ARG A 111 -8.02 -7.16 -0.06
N ASP A 112 -6.74 -7.49 0.09
CA ASP A 112 -5.67 -6.59 0.51
C ASP A 112 -4.58 -6.45 -0.57
N THR A 113 -3.94 -5.28 -0.58
CA THR A 113 -2.90 -4.89 -1.53
C THR A 113 -1.75 -4.19 -0.80
N VAL A 114 -0.70 -3.79 -1.51
CA VAL A 114 0.37 -2.95 -0.96
C VAL A 114 0.65 -1.75 -1.85
N ARG A 115 0.76 -0.58 -1.22
CA ARG A 115 1.30 0.65 -1.84
C ARG A 115 2.79 0.74 -1.55
N ALA A 116 3.61 0.66 -2.59
CA ALA A 116 5.06 0.73 -2.44
C ALA A 116 5.50 2.15 -2.05
N VAL A 117 6.44 2.24 -1.10
CA VAL A 117 7.07 3.49 -0.68
C VAL A 117 8.57 3.35 -0.74
N ARG A 118 9.29 4.45 -1.00
CA ARG A 118 10.74 4.55 -0.89
C ARG A 118 11.15 5.78 -0.10
N THR A 119 12.29 5.72 0.56
CA THR A 119 12.84 6.85 1.31
C THR A 119 13.68 7.71 0.37
N LEU A 120 13.41 9.02 0.31
CA LEU A 120 14.21 9.92 -0.50
C LEU A 120 15.57 10.12 0.16
N LYS A 121 16.63 9.86 -0.61
CA LYS A 121 18.00 10.15 -0.18
C LYS A 121 18.32 11.61 -0.52
N PRO A 122 19.29 12.25 0.16
CA PRO A 122 19.66 13.65 -0.09
C PRO A 122 20.08 13.95 -1.55
N ASN A 123 20.38 12.93 -2.35
CA ASN A 123 20.84 13.03 -3.73
C ASN A 123 19.79 12.54 -4.75
N ASP A 124 18.55 12.26 -4.32
CA ASP A 124 17.42 11.91 -5.21
C ASP A 124 16.73 13.15 -5.79
#